data_AF-A0A962UED5-F1
#
_entry.id   AF-A0A962UED5-F1
#
_cell.length_a   1.000
_cell.length_b   1.000
_cell.length_c   1.000
_cell.angle_alpha   90.00
_cell.angle_beta   90.00
_cell.angle_gamma   90.00
#
_symmetry.space_group_name_H-M   'P 1'
#
loop_
_entity.id
_entity.type
_entity.pdbx_description
1 polymer ?
#
loop_
_entity_poly.entity_id
_entity_poly.type
_entity_poly.pdbx_seq_one_letter_code
_entity_poly.pdbx_strand_id
1 'polypeptide(L)' 'RDDADALGPYEPSLVDNPVADPELPLEVLRTVHSFDPCLACAIHLTDTRRRSTVQVKAF' A
#
# COMPACT_ATOMS: atom_id res chain seq x y z
N ARG A 1 -4.02 -6.25 4.33
CA ARG A 1 -3.67 -7.42 5.16
C ARG A 1 -3.95 -8.74 4.46
N ASP A 2 -3.17 -9.78 4.77
CA ASP A 2 -3.38 -11.16 4.31
C ASP A 2 -4.15 -12.02 5.33
N ASP A 3 -4.26 -13.33 5.08
CA ASP A 3 -4.97 -14.28 5.96
C ASP A 3 -4.27 -14.51 7.31
N ALA A 4 -2.98 -14.13 7.42
CA ALA A 4 -2.21 -14.18 8.65
C ALA A 4 -2.18 -12.82 9.37
N ASP A 5 -3.05 -11.88 8.98
CA ASP A 5 -3.11 -10.50 9.46
C ASP A 5 -1.85 -9.67 9.14
N ALA A 6 -1.00 -10.13 8.23
CA ALA A 6 0.23 -9.43 7.88
C ALA A 6 -0.07 -8.13 7.13
N LEU A 7 0.66 -7.08 7.50
CA LEU A 7 0.54 -5.76 6.91
C LEU A 7 1.06 -5.75 5.46
N GLY A 8 0.30 -5.12 4.55
CA GLY A 8 0.75 -4.84 3.19
C GLY A 8 1.69 -3.62 3.15
N PRO A 9 2.47 -3.40 2.08
CA PRO A 9 3.56 -2.42 2.07
C PRO A 9 3.20 -0.97 2.44
N TYR A 10 1.96 -0.54 2.19
CA TYR A 10 1.50 0.81 2.54
C TYR A 10 1.18 0.97 4.02
N GLU A 11 0.74 -0.09 4.69
CA GLU A 11 0.31 0.00 6.08
C GLU A 11 1.47 0.32 7.05
N PRO A 12 2.64 -0.35 7.01
CA PRO A 12 3.76 -0.04 7.89
C PRO A 12 4.51 1.23 7.47
N SER A 13 4.44 1.67 6.22
CA SER A 13 5.08 2.93 5.79
C SER A 13 4.39 4.17 6.37
N LEU A 14 3.14 4.02 6.82
CA LEU A 14 2.36 5.07 7.46
C LEU A 14 2.40 5.01 9.00
N VAL A 15 2.98 3.97 9.59
CA VAL A 15 3.16 3.88 11.04
C VAL A 15 4.13 4.97 11.50
N ASP A 16 3.75 5.71 12.54
CA ASP A 16 4.50 6.84 13.10
C ASP A 16 4.82 7.97 12.10
N ASN A 17 4.07 8.05 10.98
CA ASN A 17 4.22 9.14 10.03
C ASN A 17 3.83 10.47 10.70
N PRO A 18 4.72 11.48 10.73
CA PRO A 18 4.39 12.75 11.37
C PRO A 18 3.32 13.46 10.54
N VAL A 19 2.22 13.86 11.19
CA VAL A 19 1.13 14.60 10.55
C VAL A 19 0.96 15.93 11.25
N ALA A 20 1.29 17.02 10.57
CA ALA A 20 1.17 18.36 11.13
C ALA A 20 -0.30 18.83 11.28
N ASP A 21 -1.14 18.52 10.28
CA ASP A 21 -2.57 18.83 10.29
C ASP A 21 -3.37 17.61 9.76
N PRO A 22 -4.15 16.92 10.62
CA PRO A 22 -4.93 15.76 10.20
C PRO A 22 -6.00 16.03 9.14
N GLU A 23 -6.53 17.26 9.05
CA GLU A 23 -7.50 17.63 8.01
C GLU A 23 -6.82 17.86 6.65
N LEU A 24 -5.49 18.07 6.65
CA LEU A 24 -4.65 18.29 5.48
C LEU A 24 -3.41 17.37 5.50
N PRO A 25 -3.57 16.04 5.38
CA PRO A 25 -2.51 15.05 5.67
C PRO A 25 -1.48 14.92 4.54
N LEU A 26 -0.70 15.96 4.33
CA LEU A 26 0.30 16.05 3.26
C LEU A 26 1.36 14.94 3.34
N GLU A 27 1.77 14.58 4.54
CA GLU A 27 2.82 13.60 4.81
C GLU A 27 2.36 12.17 4.45
N VAL A 28 1.09 11.86 4.69
CA VAL A 28 0.45 10.63 4.23
C VAL A 28 0.45 10.58 2.70
N LEU A 29 0.01 11.66 2.05
CA LEU A 29 0.00 11.73 0.58
C LEU A 29 1.40 11.58 -0.02
N ARG A 30 2.41 12.24 0.55
CA ARG A 30 3.82 12.09 0.12
C ARG A 30 4.29 10.65 0.23
N THR A 31 3.96 9.98 1.32
CA THR A 31 4.37 8.59 1.56
C THR A 31 3.66 7.62 0.64
N VAL A 32 2.35 7.79 0.40
CA VAL A 32 1.61 6.93 -0.53
C VAL A 32 2.06 7.15 -1.98
N HIS A 33 2.28 8.41 -2.39
CA HIS A 33 2.74 8.73 -3.75
C HIS A 33 4.17 8.27 -4.05
N SER A 34 5.03 8.04 -3.05
CA SER A 34 6.37 7.50 -3.31
C SER A 34 6.37 6.07 -3.87
N PHE A 35 5.22 5.38 -3.79
CA PHE A 35 5.02 4.06 -4.38
C PHE A 35 4.45 4.10 -5.80
N ASP A 36 4.18 5.29 -6.36
CA ASP A 36 3.51 5.47 -7.65
C ASP A 36 2.22 4.62 -7.77
N PRO A 37 1.23 4.86 -6.88
CA PRO A 37 0.07 3.99 -6.75
C PRO A 37 -0.83 4.04 -7.99
N CYS A 38 -0.94 2.91 -8.70
CA CYS A 38 -1.96 2.73 -9.73
C CYS A 38 -3.08 1.79 -9.25
N LEU A 39 -4.20 2.37 -8.79
CA LEU A 39 -5.34 1.58 -8.29
C LEU A 39 -5.97 0.70 -9.39
N ALA A 40 -6.04 1.18 -10.62
CA ALA A 40 -6.53 0.40 -11.75
C ALA A 40 -5.67 -0.87 -11.98
N CYS A 41 -4.35 -0.74 -11.93
CA CYS A 41 -3.47 -1.91 -11.99
C CYS A 41 -3.67 -2.82 -10.77
N ALA A 42 -3.69 -2.25 -9.56
CA ALA A 42 -3.78 -3.02 -8.32
C ALA A 42 -5.03 -3.93 -8.27
N ILE A 43 -6.20 -3.42 -8.68
CA ILE A 43 -7.45 -4.22 -8.68
C ILE A 43 -7.43 -5.37 -9.70
N HIS A 44 -6.64 -5.28 -10.76
CA HIS A 44 -6.52 -6.31 -11.79
C HIS A 44 -5.39 -7.31 -11.49
N LEU A 45 -4.42 -6.91 -10.65
CA LEU A 45 -3.35 -7.78 -10.18
C LEU A 45 -3.72 -8.55 -8.90
N THR A 46 -4.80 -8.17 -8.23
CA THR A 46 -5.26 -8.78 -6.98
C THR A 46 -6.47 -9.68 -7.25
N ASP A 47 -6.31 -11.01 -7.14
CA ASP A 47 -7.44 -11.95 -7.17
C ASP A 47 -8.16 -11.94 -5.81
N THR A 48 -9.49 -11.78 -5.81
CA THR A 48 -10.33 -11.88 -4.61
C THR A 48 -10.29 -13.28 -3.99
N ARG A 49 -9.88 -14.30 -4.75
CA ARG A 49 -9.64 -15.67 -4.27
C ARG A 49 -8.20 -15.90 -3.81
N ARG A 50 -7.41 -14.83 -3.63
CA ARG A 50 -6.03 -14.83 -3.11
C ARG A 50 -5.07 -15.78 -3.82
N ARG A 51 -5.30 -16.02 -5.12
CA ARG A 51 -4.33 -16.73 -5.95
C ARG A 51 -3.25 -15.76 -6.39
N SER A 52 -2.00 -16.19 -6.31
CA SER A 52 -0.87 -15.44 -6.87
C SER A 52 -1.02 -15.36 -8.40
N THR A 53 -1.48 -14.22 -8.91
CA THR A 53 -1.65 -14.01 -10.36
C THR A 53 -0.32 -13.64 -11.02
N VAL A 54 0.54 -12.89 -10.31
CA VAL A 54 1.84 -12.42 -10.80
C VAL A 54 2.83 -12.38 -9.63
N GLN A 55 4.05 -12.91 -9.81
CA GLN A 55 5.16 -12.72 -8.86
C GLN A 55 6.28 -11.93 -9.53
N VAL A 56 6.70 -10.86 -8.88
CA VAL A 56 7.85 -10.07 -9.30
C VAL A 56 8.89 -10.17 -8.20
N LYS A 57 10.09 -10.64 -8.54
CA LYS A 57 11.21 -10.75 -7.61
C LYS A 57 12.06 -9.49 -7.76
N ALA A 58 12.05 -8.65 -6.73
CA ALA A 58 13.03 -7.58 -6.56
C ALA A 58 14.15 -8.09 -5.62
N PHE A 59 15.33 -7.51 -5.78
CA PHE A 59 16.63 -7.94 -5.23
C PHE A 59 16.62 -8.26 -3.73
#